data_AF-A0A7D8IPA0-F1
#
_entry.id   AF-A0A7D8IPA0-F1
#
_cell.length_a   1.000
_cell.length_b   1.000
_cell.length_c   1.000
_cell.angle_alpha   90.00
_cell.angle_beta   90.00
_cell.angle_gamma   90.00
#
_symmetry.space_group_name_H-M   'P 1'
#
loop_
_entity.id
_entity.type
_entity.pdbx_description
1 polymer ?
#
loop_
_entity_poly.entity_id
_entity_poly.type
_entity_poly.pdbx_seq_one_letter_code
_entity_poly.pdbx_strand_id
1 'polypeptide(L)' 'MYKVYVTELNVLTGEKKCYGLKQGFKSLGKAEKLTRKLMNDIDRLRPVPDEYEYTIDIGKEKR' A
#
# COMPACT_ATOMS: atom_id res chain seq x y z
N MET A 1 15.94 7.44 -3.70
CA MET A 1 14.70 7.01 -4.39
C MET A 1 13.71 6.57 -3.31
N TYR A 2 12.40 6.65 -3.49
CA TYR A 2 11.44 6.20 -2.47
C TYR A 2 10.87 4.85 -2.91
N LYS A 3 10.87 3.86 -2.02
CA LYS A 3 10.14 2.60 -2.19
C LYS A 3 8.90 2.63 -1.33
N VAL A 4 7.84 2.01 -1.81
CA VAL A 4 6.60 1.89 -1.05
C VAL A 4 6.35 0.42 -0.75
N TYR A 5 6.06 0.16 0.50
CA TYR A 5 5.58 -1.11 1.01
C TYR A 5 4.15 -0.92 1.49
N VAL A 6 3.26 -1.79 1.05
CA VAL A 6 1.86 -1.81 1.48
C VAL A 6 1.65 -3.11 2.23
N THR A 7 1.23 -3.01 3.48
CA THR A 7 0.79 -4.15 4.26
C THR A 7 -0.72 -4.12 4.32
N GLU A 8 -1.34 -5.22 3.92
CA GLU A 8 -2.75 -5.49 4.08
C GLU A 8 -2.92 -6.47 5.23
N LEU A 9 -3.86 -6.16 6.12
CA LEU A 9 -4.31 -7.02 7.20
C LEU A 9 -5.80 -7.30 7.00
N ASN A 10 -6.16 -8.56 6.85
CA ASN A 10 -7.56 -8.96 7.02
C ASN A 10 -7.86 -8.97 8.52
N VAL A 11 -8.78 -8.11 8.97
CA VAL A 11 -9.09 -7.95 10.40
C VAL A 11 -9.91 -9.11 10.96
N LEU A 12 -10.60 -9.87 10.11
CA LEU A 12 -11.40 -11.03 10.52
C LEU A 12 -10.56 -12.29 10.67
N THR A 13 -9.67 -12.56 9.71
CA THR A 13 -8.84 -13.77 9.68
C THR A 13 -7.47 -13.56 10.31
N GLY A 14 -7.04 -12.30 10.49
CA GLY A 14 -5.70 -11.94 10.94
C GLY A 14 -4.61 -12.13 9.88
N GLU A 15 -4.97 -12.53 8.65
CA GLU A 15 -4.01 -12.75 7.58
C GLU A 15 -3.33 -11.44 7.16
N LYS A 16 -1.99 -11.48 7.09
CA LYS A 16 -1.17 -10.34 6.67
C LYS A 16 -0.51 -10.61 5.33
N LYS A 17 -0.64 -9.67 4.41
CA LYS A 17 0.03 -9.69 3.10
C LYS A 17 0.82 -8.40 2.92
N CYS A 18 2.09 -8.54 2.55
CA CYS A 18 2.97 -7.40 2.29
C CYS A 18 3.32 -7.33 0.81
N TYR A 19 3.09 -6.17 0.21
CA TYR A 19 3.32 -5.87 -1.19
C TYR A 19 4.40 -4.79 -1.32
N GLY A 20 5.50 -5.10 -1.99
CA GLY A 20 6.49 -4.10 -2.38
C GLY A 20 6.17 -3.56 -3.77
N LEU A 21 5.99 -2.25 -3.90
CA LEU A 21 5.93 -1.61 -5.22
C LEU A 21 7.33 -1.65 -5.85
N LYS A 22 7.46 -2.40 -6.95
CA LYS A 22 8.73 -2.52 -7.71
C LYS A 22 9.22 -1.17 -8.26
N GLN A 23 8.32 -0.22 -8.44
CA GLN A 23 8.64 1.11 -8.94
C GLN A 23 9.20 1.99 -7.81
N GLY A 24 10.44 2.44 -7.98
CA GLY A 24 10.99 3.48 -7.11
C GLY A 24 10.52 4.86 -7.56
N PHE A 25 10.10 5.69 -6.61
CA PHE A 25 9.59 7.03 -6.85
C PHE A 25 10.68 8.08 -6.62
N LYS A 26 10.72 9.12 -7.47
CA LYS A 26 11.66 10.24 -7.28
C LYS A 26 11.21 11.21 -6.18
N SER A 27 9.93 11.20 -5.80
CA SER A 27 9.34 12.10 -4.82
C SER A 27 8.36 11.34 -3.91
N LEU A 28 8.35 11.69 -2.63
CA LEU A 28 7.46 11.14 -1.60
C LEU A 28 5.99 11.37 -1.95
N GLY A 29 5.60 12.59 -2.31
CA GLY A 29 4.19 12.91 -2.61
C GLY A 29 3.66 12.18 -3.85
N LYS A 30 4.53 11.87 -4.83
CA LYS A 30 4.14 11.03 -5.97
C LYS A 30 3.95 9.56 -5.55
N ALA A 31 4.79 9.07 -4.65
CA ALA A 31 4.68 7.73 -4.10
C ALA A 31 3.35 7.58 -3.34
N GLU A 32 3.07 8.48 -2.41
CA GLU A 32 1.84 8.46 -1.60
C GLU A 32 0.56 8.55 -2.47
N LYS A 33 0.53 9.46 -3.45
CA LYS A 33 -0.66 9.64 -4.30
C LYS A 33 -0.97 8.40 -5.13
N LEU A 34 0.05 7.72 -5.66
CA LEU A 34 -0.14 6.49 -6.45
C LEU A 34 -0.60 5.34 -5.55
N THR A 35 0.00 5.20 -4.37
CA THR A 35 -0.38 4.14 -3.43
C THR A 35 -1.82 4.31 -2.95
N ARG A 36 -2.22 5.54 -2.58
CA ARG A 36 -3.61 5.81 -2.18
C ARG A 36 -4.61 5.51 -3.29
N LYS A 37 -4.25 5.81 -4.54
CA LYS A 37 -5.08 5.46 -5.70
C LYS A 37 -5.21 3.94 -5.84
N LEU A 38 -4.11 3.21 -5.72
CA LEU A 38 -4.08 1.75 -5.84
C LEU A 38 -4.96 1.08 -4.76
N MET A 39 -4.90 1.58 -3.53
CA MET A 39 -5.74 1.08 -2.43
C MET A 39 -7.22 1.32 -2.71
N ASN A 40 -7.59 2.53 -3.13
CA ASN A 40 -8.98 2.83 -3.51
C ASN A 40 -9.49 1.93 -4.65
N ASP A 41 -8.64 1.61 -5.63
CA ASP A 41 -8.99 0.70 -6.72
C ASP A 41 -9.18 -0.74 -6.20
N ILE A 42 -8.38 -1.18 -5.23
CA ILE A 42 -8.53 -2.49 -4.57
C ILE A 42 -9.82 -2.54 -3.74
N ASP A 43 -10.08 -1.53 -2.91
CA ASP A 43 -11.28 -1.46 -2.06
C ASP A 43 -12.56 -1.50 -2.89
N ARG A 44 -12.59 -0.82 -4.05
CA ARG A 44 -13.73 -0.85 -4.97
C ARG A 44 -14.02 -2.23 -5.55
N LEU A 45 -13.02 -3.09 -5.64
CA LEU A 45 -13.16 -4.45 -6.16
C LEU A 45 -13.51 -5.45 -5.06
N ARG A 46 -13.52 -5.03 -3.79
CA ARG A 46 -13.80 -5.91 -2.66
C ARG A 46 -15.29 -5.96 -2.35
N PRO A 47 -15.80 -7.14 -1.97
CA PRO A 47 -17.19 -7.29 -1.55
C PRO A 47 -17.45 -6.62 -0.19
N VAL A 48 -16.45 -6.59 0.70
CA VAL A 48 -16.57 -5.98 2.04
C VAL A 48 -15.30 -5.16 2.34
N PRO A 49 -15.35 -3.82 2.24
CA PRO A 49 -14.18 -2.95 2.43
C PRO A 49 -13.68 -2.92 3.88
N ASP A 50 -14.60 -2.98 4.86
CA ASP A 50 -14.29 -2.82 6.29
C ASP A 50 -13.55 -4.02 6.91
N GLU A 51 -13.39 -5.12 6.17
CA GLU A 51 -12.67 -6.31 6.64
C GLU A 51 -11.15 -6.19 6.52
N TYR A 52 -10.66 -5.09 5.97
CA TYR A 52 -9.25 -4.94 5.66
C TYR A 52 -8.69 -3.60 6.13
N GLU A 53 -7.61 -3.68 6.88
CA GLU A 53 -6.78 -2.54 7.25
C GLU A 53 -5.53 -2.50 6.40
N TYR A 54 -5.09 -1.30 6.05
CA TYR A 54 -3.88 -1.10 5.29
C TYR A 54 -2.90 -0.18 5.99
N THR A 55 -1.63 -0.56 5.96
CA THR A 55 -0.51 0.26 6.40
C THR A 55 0.41 0.53 5.22
N ILE A 56 0.78 1.79 5.02
CA ILE A 56 1.71 2.22 3.98
C ILE A 56 3.01 2.64 4.64
N ASP A 57 4.10 2.00 4.25
CA ASP A 57 5.45 2.42 4.63
C ASP A 57 6.19 2.94 3.40
N ILE A 58 6.68 4.19 3.49
CA ILE A 58 7.44 4.82 2.40
C ILE A 58 8.88 5.03 2.84
N GLY A 59 9.74 4.09 2.46
CA GLY A 59 11.17 4.14 2.75
C GLY A 59 11.94 4.95 1.73
N LYS A 60 12.80 5.87 2.19
CA LYS A 60 13.81 6.51 1.33
C LYS A 60 14.97 5.54 1.14
N GLU A 61 15.06 4.97 -0.05
CA GLU A 61 16.25 4.26 -0.51
C GLU A 61 17.39 5.27 -0.67
N LYS A 62 18.33 5.24 0.28
CA LYS A 62 19.64 5.87 0.15
C LYS A 62 20.39 5.08 -0.92
N ARG A 63 20.67 5.72 -2.05
CA ARG A 63 21.76 5.30 -2.92
C ARG A 63 23.07 5.70 -2.28
#